data_AF-A0ABD1Q0B9-F1
#
_entry.id   AF-A0ABD1Q0B9-F1
#
_cell.length_a   1.000
_cell.length_b   1.000
_cell.length_c   1.000
_cell.angle_alpha   90.00
_cell.angle_beta   90.00
_cell.angle_gamma   90.00
#
_symmetry.space_group_name_H-M   'P 1'
#
loop_
_entity.id
_entity.type
_entity.pdbx_description
1 polymer ?
#
loop_
_entity_poly.entity_id
_entity_poly.type
_entity_poly.pdbx_seq_one_letter_code
_entity_poly.pdbx_strand_id
1 'polypeptide(L)'
;MRERRAREAEARAESDYRPYQPPQGSYQQPRHYEEDQQAQRPFPPTVPECPKKTRSYEVDDDDENLPFSEGIRSAPIPHEFHVPKITPYTGKGDPLDHVNTYKTEMSIRGATPALKCIVFHLTLSGGAKRWYNKLAAGSISNWPELKRTFINYFSSGKPAAAPVQRLHDIRQAESEPL
;
A
#
# COMPACT_ATOMS: atom_id res chain seq x y z
N MET A 1 11.92 -29.20 60.63
CA MET A 1 10.53 -28.65 60.59
C MET A 1 10.22 -27.84 59.31
N ARG A 2 11.18 -27.51 58.44
CA ARG A 2 10.92 -26.78 57.17
C ARG A 2 10.59 -27.67 55.96
N GLU A 3 11.03 -28.94 55.93
CA GLU A 3 10.76 -29.83 54.79
C GLU A 3 9.33 -30.39 54.71
N ARG A 4 8.59 -30.48 55.83
CA ARG A 4 7.19 -30.95 55.79
C ARG A 4 6.26 -29.95 55.10
N ARG A 5 6.55 -28.64 55.22
CA ARG A 5 5.73 -27.57 54.64
C ARG A 5 5.86 -27.46 53.11
N ALA A 6 7.01 -27.87 52.57
CA ALA A 6 7.23 -27.89 51.12
C ALA A 6 6.46 -29.04 50.45
N ARG A 7 6.48 -30.24 51.04
CA ARG A 7 5.69 -31.39 50.53
C ARG A 7 4.18 -31.17 50.58
N GLU A 8 3.66 -30.46 51.59
CA GLU A 8 2.23 -30.13 51.66
C GLU A 8 1.80 -29.09 50.60
N ALA A 9 2.69 -28.17 50.21
CA ALA A 9 2.41 -27.21 49.15
C ALA A 9 2.42 -27.86 47.76
N GLU A 10 3.32 -28.82 47.54
CA GLU A 10 3.43 -29.58 46.29
C GLU A 10 2.23 -30.53 46.11
N ALA A 11 1.80 -31.21 47.16
CA ALA A 11 0.60 -32.06 47.14
C ALA A 11 -0.72 -31.29 46.87
N ARG A 12 -0.78 -30.01 47.24
CA ARG A 12 -1.94 -29.14 46.99
C ARG A 12 -2.00 -28.61 45.55
N ALA A 13 -0.84 -28.44 44.91
CA ALA A 13 -0.76 -28.05 43.51
C ALA A 13 -1.12 -29.21 42.56
N GLU A 14 -0.86 -30.45 42.99
CA GLU A 14 -1.13 -31.64 42.18
C GLU A 14 -2.58 -32.15 42.30
N SER A 15 -3.31 -31.77 43.36
CA SER A 15 -4.74 -32.11 43.51
C SER A 15 -5.68 -31.31 42.58
N ASP A 16 -5.24 -30.16 42.08
CA ASP A 16 -6.04 -29.28 41.20
C ASP A 16 -5.81 -29.56 39.70
N TYR A 17 -4.83 -30.42 39.37
CA TYR A 17 -4.60 -30.82 37.99
C TYR A 17 -5.60 -31.88 37.57
N ARG A 18 -6.71 -31.44 36.96
CA ARG A 18 -7.67 -32.33 36.29
C ARG A 18 -7.32 -32.42 34.80
N PRO A 19 -6.82 -33.56 34.30
CA PRO A 19 -6.55 -33.73 32.87
C PRO A 19 -7.83 -33.52 32.05
N TYR A 20 -7.72 -32.79 30.95
CA TYR A 20 -8.82 -32.58 30.03
C TYR A 20 -9.22 -33.91 29.39
N GLN A 21 -10.43 -34.38 29.69
CA GLN A 21 -11.07 -35.50 29.00
C GLN A 21 -12.05 -34.93 27.97
N PRO A 22 -11.79 -35.11 26.66
CA PRO A 22 -12.75 -34.71 25.65
C PRO A 22 -14.05 -35.51 25.82
N PRO A 23 -15.22 -34.91 25.54
CA PRO A 23 -16.49 -35.59 25.64
C PRO A 23 -16.46 -36.83 24.73
N GLN A 24 -16.79 -37.99 25.30
CA GLN A 24 -17.02 -39.25 24.58
C GLN A 24 -18.37 -39.16 23.82
N GLY A 25 -18.53 -38.14 22.98
CA GLY A 25 -19.54 -38.15 21.94
C GLY A 25 -19.05 -39.11 20.88
N SER A 26 -19.88 -40.10 20.53
CA SER A 26 -19.59 -41.03 19.45
C SER A 26 -19.15 -40.26 18.21
N TYR A 27 -17.89 -40.42 17.80
CA TYR A 27 -17.51 -40.08 16.45
C TYR A 27 -18.27 -41.05 15.54
N GLN A 28 -19.45 -40.64 15.07
CA GLN A 28 -20.02 -41.28 13.89
C GLN A 28 -19.04 -41.01 12.76
N GLN A 29 -18.33 -42.07 12.31
CA GLN A 29 -17.58 -42.02 11.06
C GLN A 29 -18.51 -41.48 9.96
N PRO A 30 -18.06 -40.56 9.10
CA PRO A 30 -18.79 -40.24 7.88
C PRO A 30 -19.03 -41.53 7.12
N ARG A 31 -20.30 -41.81 6.82
CA ARG A 31 -20.69 -42.96 5.99
C ARG A 31 -19.90 -42.89 4.69
N HIS A 32 -19.30 -44.02 4.27
CA HIS A 32 -18.76 -44.16 2.93
C HIS A 32 -19.77 -43.63 1.92
N TYR A 33 -19.35 -42.68 1.11
CA TYR A 33 -20.11 -42.25 -0.05
C TYR A 33 -19.97 -43.33 -1.10
N GLU A 34 -21.04 -44.10 -1.31
CA GLU A 34 -21.20 -44.85 -2.55
C GLU A 34 -21.62 -43.86 -3.64
N GLU A 35 -20.86 -43.87 -4.74
CA GLU A 35 -21.09 -43.07 -5.92
C GLU A 35 -22.38 -43.53 -6.62
N ASP A 36 -23.46 -42.78 -6.43
CA ASP A 36 -24.71 -43.01 -7.15
C ASP A 36 -24.72 -42.15 -8.43
N GLN A 37 -24.41 -42.77 -9.56
CA GLN A 37 -24.39 -42.14 -10.90
C GLN A 37 -25.80 -41.90 -11.47
N GLN A 38 -26.76 -41.41 -10.67
CA GLN A 38 -28.13 -41.28 -11.14
C GLN A 38 -28.84 -40.01 -10.64
N ALA A 39 -28.59 -38.89 -11.34
CA ALA A 39 -29.64 -38.01 -11.86
C ALA A 39 -29.06 -36.66 -12.32
N GLN A 40 -28.84 -36.53 -13.63
CA GLN A 40 -28.89 -35.23 -14.28
C GLN A 40 -30.34 -34.71 -14.19
N ARG A 41 -30.58 -33.73 -13.33
CA ARG A 41 -31.68 -32.77 -13.50
C ARG A 41 -31.13 -31.35 -13.33
N PRO A 42 -31.27 -30.46 -14.33
CA PRO A 42 -30.75 -29.10 -14.25
C PRO A 42 -31.62 -28.26 -13.31
N PHE A 43 -30.98 -27.50 -12.41
CA PHE A 43 -31.62 -26.46 -11.61
C PHE A 43 -31.35 -25.08 -12.23
N PRO A 44 -32.31 -24.14 -12.16
CA PRO A 44 -32.33 -22.92 -12.96
C PRO A 44 -31.24 -21.92 -12.56
N PRO A 45 -30.82 -21.03 -13.48
CA PRO A 45 -29.84 -20.00 -13.16
C PRO A 45 -30.49 -18.86 -12.35
N THR A 46 -29.68 -18.24 -11.48
CA THR A 46 -29.84 -16.89 -10.88
C THR A 46 -30.36 -16.83 -9.43
N VAL A 47 -29.41 -16.69 -8.50
CA VAL A 47 -29.53 -15.69 -7.43
C VAL A 47 -28.41 -14.66 -7.65
N PRO A 48 -28.71 -13.35 -7.59
CA PRO A 48 -27.74 -12.30 -7.89
C PRO A 48 -26.63 -12.30 -6.85
N GLU A 49 -25.40 -12.48 -7.33
CA GLU A 49 -24.19 -12.27 -6.55
C GLU A 49 -24.25 -10.88 -5.91
N CYS A 50 -24.23 -10.82 -4.57
CA CYS A 50 -24.00 -9.56 -3.85
C CYS A 50 -22.70 -8.98 -4.40
N PRO A 51 -22.69 -7.77 -4.99
CA PRO A 51 -21.51 -7.25 -5.64
C PRO A 51 -20.44 -7.02 -4.57
N LYS A 52 -19.52 -7.97 -4.44
CA LYS A 52 -18.17 -7.65 -4.04
C LYS A 52 -17.67 -6.75 -5.14
N LYS A 53 -17.79 -5.45 -4.93
CA LYS A 53 -17.05 -4.47 -5.72
C LYS A 53 -15.58 -4.65 -5.30
N THR A 54 -14.99 -5.77 -5.72
CA THR A 54 -13.63 -5.76 -6.22
C THR A 54 -13.65 -4.60 -7.20
N ARG A 55 -13.10 -3.48 -6.76
CA ARG A 55 -12.55 -2.54 -7.71
C ARG A 55 -11.36 -3.28 -8.30
N SER A 56 -11.67 -4.26 -9.17
CA SER A 56 -10.81 -4.66 -10.25
C SER A 56 -10.39 -3.33 -10.85
N TYR A 57 -9.10 -3.05 -10.78
CA TYR A 57 -8.52 -2.08 -11.68
C TYR A 57 -8.89 -2.63 -13.05
N GLU A 58 -9.96 -2.11 -13.64
CA GLU A 58 -10.21 -2.28 -15.06
C GLU A 58 -8.92 -1.77 -15.68
N VAL A 59 -8.13 -2.71 -16.22
CA VAL A 59 -6.95 -2.38 -16.99
C VAL A 59 -7.53 -1.82 -18.28
N ASP A 60 -7.78 -0.51 -18.27
CA ASP A 60 -7.99 0.25 -19.49
C ASP A 60 -6.80 -0.08 -20.42
N ASP A 61 -7.09 -0.40 -21.68
CA ASP A 61 -6.18 -0.78 -22.77
C ASP A 61 -5.17 0.34 -23.17
N ASP A 62 -4.85 1.24 -22.24
CA ASP A 62 -3.90 2.37 -22.36
C ASP A 62 -2.50 1.99 -21.83
N ASP A 63 -2.19 0.69 -21.70
CA ASP A 63 -0.90 0.19 -21.22
C ASP A 63 0.27 0.67 -22.11
N GLU A 64 -0.02 0.96 -23.38
CA GLU A 64 0.90 1.44 -24.40
C GLU A 64 1.52 2.83 -24.10
N ASN A 65 0.91 3.64 -23.23
CA ASN A 65 1.36 5.01 -22.95
C ASN A 65 1.78 5.25 -21.49
N LEU A 66 2.13 4.18 -20.77
CA LEU A 66 2.76 4.32 -19.46
C LEU A 66 4.18 4.90 -19.63
N PRO A 67 4.61 5.82 -18.75
CA PRO A 67 5.95 6.39 -18.83
C PRO A 67 7.05 5.39 -18.43
N PHE A 68 6.70 4.13 -18.16
CA PHE A 68 7.63 3.10 -17.73
C PHE A 68 8.19 2.29 -18.91
N SER A 69 9.46 1.92 -18.81
CA SER A 69 10.07 0.94 -19.71
C SER A 69 9.38 -0.43 -19.61
N GLU A 70 9.49 -1.23 -20.67
CA GLU A 70 8.94 -2.60 -20.74
C GLU A 70 9.30 -3.45 -19.52
N GLY A 71 10.55 -3.42 -19.04
CA GLY A 71 10.97 -4.20 -17.89
C GLY A 71 10.29 -3.84 -16.56
N ILE A 72 9.71 -2.64 -16.43
CA ILE A 72 8.86 -2.28 -15.29
C ILE A 72 7.42 -2.74 -15.56
N ARG A 73 6.89 -2.53 -16.77
CA ARG A 73 5.53 -2.93 -17.15
C ARG A 73 5.31 -4.44 -17.02
N SER A 74 6.30 -5.24 -17.40
CA SER A 74 6.25 -6.70 -17.36
C SER A 74 6.54 -7.29 -15.97
N ALA A 75 6.81 -6.47 -14.96
CA ALA A 75 7.20 -6.96 -13.64
C ALA A 75 6.00 -7.63 -12.93
N PRO A 76 6.16 -8.86 -12.41
CA PRO A 76 5.07 -9.55 -11.74
C PRO A 76 4.70 -8.82 -10.44
N ILE A 77 3.41 -8.53 -10.27
CA ILE A 77 2.85 -8.05 -9.01
C ILE A 77 2.51 -9.28 -8.15
N PRO A 78 3.08 -9.42 -6.95
CA PRO A 78 2.74 -10.52 -6.07
C PRO A 78 1.23 -10.54 -5.75
N HIS A 79 0.61 -11.72 -5.77
CA HIS A 79 -0.84 -11.88 -5.56
C HIS A 79 -1.32 -11.27 -4.23
N GLU A 80 -0.49 -11.30 -3.19
CA GLU A 80 -0.82 -10.76 -1.86
C GLU A 80 -0.31 -9.32 -1.66
N PHE A 81 0.08 -8.63 -2.74
CA PHE A 81 0.57 -7.25 -2.64
C PHE A 81 -0.57 -6.28 -2.34
N HIS A 82 -0.49 -5.64 -1.18
CA HIS A 82 -1.44 -4.61 -0.78
C HIS A 82 -0.89 -3.23 -1.09
N VAL A 83 -1.66 -2.43 -1.84
CA VAL A 83 -1.32 -1.04 -2.13
C VAL A 83 -1.18 -0.25 -0.81
N PRO A 84 -0.08 0.50 -0.62
CA PRO A 84 0.14 1.26 0.58
C PRO A 84 -0.93 2.34 0.74
N LYS A 85 -1.43 2.48 1.98
CA LYS A 85 -2.42 3.51 2.34
C LYS A 85 -1.72 4.81 2.68
N ILE A 86 -1.09 5.43 1.69
CA ILE A 86 -0.52 6.77 1.88
C ILE A 86 -1.46 7.84 1.36
N THR A 87 -1.43 9.00 2.02
CA THR A 87 -2.16 10.18 1.57
C THR A 87 -1.67 10.55 0.17
N PRO A 88 -2.57 10.66 -0.83
CA PRO A 88 -2.15 11.00 -2.18
C PRO A 88 -1.52 12.39 -2.26
N TYR A 89 -0.37 12.50 -2.88
CA TYR A 89 0.29 13.78 -3.11
C TYR A 89 -0.44 14.56 -4.20
N THR A 90 -0.91 15.76 -3.88
CA THR A 90 -1.70 16.59 -4.81
C THR A 90 -0.83 17.49 -5.71
N GLY A 91 0.48 17.54 -5.44
CA GLY A 91 1.39 18.56 -5.99
C GLY A 91 1.67 19.72 -5.04
N LYS A 92 1.14 19.67 -3.81
CA LYS A 92 1.35 20.67 -2.74
C LYS A 92 2.02 20.00 -1.54
N GLY A 93 2.90 20.73 -0.86
CA GLY A 93 3.70 20.21 0.25
C GLY A 93 5.09 19.76 -0.18
N ASP A 94 5.86 19.20 0.75
CA ASP A 94 7.24 18.77 0.48
C ASP A 94 7.28 17.47 -0.34
N PRO A 95 7.77 17.48 -1.58
CA PRO A 95 7.89 16.26 -2.38
C PRO A 95 8.88 15.25 -1.77
N LEU A 96 9.88 15.70 -1.01
CA LEU A 96 10.85 14.82 -0.39
C LEU A 96 10.22 14.01 0.75
N ASP A 97 9.36 14.65 1.53
CA ASP A 97 8.60 13.99 2.60
C ASP A 97 7.72 12.87 2.03
N HIS A 98 6.93 13.17 0.99
CA HIS A 98 6.10 12.15 0.31
C HIS A 98 6.93 10.96 -0.19
N VAL A 99 8.08 11.22 -0.81
CA VAL A 99 9.00 10.16 -1.29
C VAL A 99 9.52 9.32 -0.13
N ASN A 100 9.83 9.93 1.01
CA ASN A 100 10.33 9.22 2.19
C ASN A 100 9.24 8.35 2.82
N THR A 101 8.04 8.89 3.02
CA THR A 101 6.87 8.11 3.51
C THR A 101 6.59 6.93 2.58
N TYR A 102 6.55 7.16 1.27
CA TYR A 102 6.34 6.12 0.27
C TYR A 102 7.42 5.04 0.33
N LYS A 103 8.69 5.43 0.43
CA LYS A 103 9.80 4.48 0.52
C LYS A 103 9.68 3.59 1.75
N THR A 104 9.35 4.16 2.90
CA THR A 104 9.17 3.41 4.15
C THR A 104 8.06 2.36 3.99
N GLU A 105 6.90 2.78 3.49
CA GLU A 105 5.77 1.87 3.25
C GLU A 105 6.08 0.75 2.26
N MET A 106 6.76 1.06 1.16
CA MET A 106 7.15 0.05 0.17
C MET A 106 8.22 -0.90 0.69
N SER A 107 9.06 -0.45 1.63
CA SER A 107 10.09 -1.29 2.25
C SER A 107 9.47 -2.29 3.23
N ILE A 108 8.49 -1.85 4.02
CA ILE A 108 7.69 -2.72 4.91
C ILE A 108 7.00 -3.84 4.11
N ARG A 109 6.60 -3.55 2.87
CA ARG A 109 5.89 -4.48 1.99
C ARG A 109 6.80 -5.37 1.14
N GLY A 110 8.12 -5.26 1.31
CA GLY A 110 9.07 -6.03 0.51
C GLY A 110 9.00 -5.74 -0.99
N ALA A 111 8.58 -4.52 -1.37
CA ALA A 111 8.33 -4.22 -2.76
C ALA A 111 9.61 -4.17 -3.59
N THR A 112 9.56 -4.77 -4.78
CA THR A 112 10.65 -4.71 -5.76
C THR A 112 10.81 -3.29 -6.33
N PRO A 113 11.98 -2.93 -6.88
CA PRO A 113 12.19 -1.62 -7.50
C PRO A 113 11.19 -1.30 -8.63
N ALA A 114 10.78 -2.30 -9.42
CA ALA A 114 9.77 -2.13 -10.45
C ALA A 114 8.39 -1.83 -9.84
N LEU A 115 8.02 -2.59 -8.80
CA LEU A 115 6.76 -2.38 -8.09
C LEU A 115 6.70 -1.00 -7.40
N LYS A 116 7.85 -0.48 -6.95
CA LYS A 116 7.97 0.91 -6.46
C LYS A 116 7.66 1.95 -7.56
N CYS A 117 7.92 1.66 -8.83
CA CYS A 117 7.57 2.57 -9.91
C CYS A 117 6.06 2.52 -10.16
N ILE A 118 5.52 1.31 -10.36
CA ILE A 118 4.10 1.08 -10.61
C ILE A 118 3.27 1.68 -9.47
N VAL A 119 3.50 1.29 -8.23
CA VAL A 119 2.60 1.70 -7.15
C VAL A 119 2.69 3.21 -6.87
N PHE A 120 3.79 3.88 -7.21
CA PHE A 120 3.96 5.31 -6.96
C PHE A 120 2.90 6.15 -7.67
N HIS A 121 2.50 5.81 -8.90
CA HIS A 121 1.48 6.58 -9.63
C HIS A 121 0.11 6.57 -8.92
N LEU A 122 -0.20 5.50 -8.17
CA LEU A 122 -1.43 5.38 -7.39
C LEU A 122 -1.45 6.36 -6.19
N THR A 123 -0.28 6.82 -5.79
CA THR A 123 -0.11 7.75 -4.67
C THR A 123 -0.13 9.20 -5.10
N LEU A 124 -0.38 9.48 -6.38
CA LEU A 124 -0.46 10.82 -6.95
C LEU A 124 -1.91 11.21 -7.23
N SER A 125 -2.23 12.46 -6.96
CA SER A 125 -3.55 13.05 -7.24
C SER A 125 -3.41 14.47 -7.76
N GLY A 126 -4.50 15.05 -8.25
CA GLY A 126 -4.53 16.47 -8.65
C GLY A 126 -3.42 16.87 -9.64
N GLY A 127 -2.64 17.87 -9.27
CA GLY A 127 -1.53 18.39 -10.09
C GLY A 127 -0.41 17.38 -10.30
N ALA A 128 -0.14 16.53 -9.31
CA ALA A 128 0.88 15.48 -9.41
C ALA A 128 0.49 14.39 -10.40
N LYS A 129 -0.78 13.96 -10.41
CA LYS A 129 -1.26 13.00 -11.40
C LYS A 129 -1.20 13.58 -12.83
N ARG A 130 -1.53 14.86 -12.99
CA ARG A 130 -1.39 15.55 -14.30
C ARG A 130 0.05 15.64 -14.77
N TRP A 131 1.01 15.87 -13.88
CA TRP A 131 2.43 15.84 -14.22
C TRP A 131 2.86 14.45 -14.68
N TYR A 132 2.46 13.41 -13.96
CA TYR A 132 2.79 12.03 -14.30
C TYR A 132 2.29 11.65 -15.70
N ASN A 133 1.04 12.02 -16.03
CA ASN A 133 0.46 11.76 -17.36
C ASN A 133 1.12 12.56 -18.51
N LYS A 134 1.99 13.54 -18.21
CA LYS A 134 2.75 14.29 -19.22
C LYS A 134 4.13 13.71 -19.49
N LEU A 135 4.55 12.70 -18.72
CA LEU A 135 5.82 12.04 -18.94
C LEU A 135 5.75 11.23 -20.23
N ALA A 136 6.83 11.24 -21.01
CA ALA A 136 6.88 10.48 -22.26
C ALA A 136 6.85 8.97 -21.97
N ALA A 137 6.19 8.20 -22.84
CA ALA A 137 6.17 6.75 -22.77
C ALA A 137 7.61 6.18 -22.71
N GLY A 138 7.85 5.20 -21.84
CA GLY A 138 9.18 4.58 -21.67
C GLY A 138 10.28 5.48 -21.08
N SER A 139 9.99 6.72 -20.68
CA SER A 139 11.00 7.66 -20.16
C SER A 139 11.57 7.31 -18.78
N ILE A 140 10.91 6.42 -18.03
CA ILE A 140 11.33 5.98 -16.70
C ILE A 140 11.68 4.50 -16.77
N SER A 141 12.95 4.21 -16.51
CA SER A 141 13.49 2.84 -16.52
C SER A 141 13.65 2.25 -15.11
N ASN A 142 13.67 3.08 -14.07
CA ASN A 142 13.93 2.64 -12.70
C ASN A 142 13.42 3.64 -11.63
N TRP A 143 13.35 3.14 -10.38
CA TRP A 143 12.89 3.94 -9.23
C TRP A 143 13.74 5.20 -8.94
N PRO A 144 15.08 5.13 -8.91
CA PRO A 144 15.92 6.31 -8.76
C PRO A 144 15.63 7.43 -9.77
N GLU A 145 15.41 7.06 -11.03
CA GLU A 145 15.06 7.99 -12.10
C GLU A 145 13.71 8.65 -11.87
N LEU A 146 12.64 7.88 -11.63
CA LEU A 146 11.31 8.40 -11.30
C LEU A 146 11.37 9.40 -10.14
N LYS A 147 12.04 8.99 -9.05
CA LYS A 147 12.20 9.80 -7.84
C LYS A 147 12.90 11.13 -8.15
N ARG A 148 13.99 11.10 -8.93
CA ARG A 148 14.73 12.31 -9.31
C ARG A 148 13.86 13.26 -10.13
N THR A 149 13.18 12.75 -11.15
CA THR A 149 12.30 13.54 -12.01
C THR A 149 11.15 14.16 -11.21
N PHE A 150 10.55 13.40 -10.29
CA PHE A 150 9.50 13.89 -9.40
C PHE A 150 9.99 15.02 -8.49
N ILE A 151 11.10 14.81 -7.76
CA ILE A 151 11.66 15.81 -6.86
C ILE A 151 12.02 17.07 -7.63
N ASN A 152 12.72 16.95 -8.76
CA ASN A 152 13.09 18.11 -9.57
C ASN A 152 11.86 18.93 -9.99
N TYR A 153 10.80 18.28 -10.47
CA TYR A 153 9.60 19.00 -10.91
C TYR A 153 8.89 19.75 -9.77
N PHE A 154 8.70 19.10 -8.62
CA PHE A 154 7.94 19.69 -7.50
C PHE A 154 8.78 20.55 -6.55
N SER A 155 10.11 20.37 -6.51
CA SER A 155 11.02 21.22 -5.74
C SER A 155 11.36 22.52 -6.48
N SER A 156 11.39 22.52 -7.81
CA SER A 156 11.61 23.73 -8.63
C SER A 156 10.45 24.72 -8.61
N GLY A 157 9.29 24.32 -8.08
CA GLY A 157 8.09 25.16 -7.94
C GLY A 157 8.02 25.98 -6.64
N LYS A 158 9.04 25.94 -5.77
CA LYS A 158 9.12 26.93 -4.69
C LYS A 158 9.25 28.29 -5.38
N PRO A 159 8.33 29.25 -5.18
CA PRO A 159 8.64 30.62 -5.54
C PRO A 159 9.88 30.96 -4.74
N ALA A 160 11.03 31.09 -5.43
CA ALA A 160 12.04 32.00 -4.92
C ALA A 160 11.27 33.28 -4.66
N ALA A 161 11.27 33.76 -3.41
CA ALA A 161 10.82 35.11 -3.11
C ALA A 161 11.38 35.98 -4.24
N ALA A 162 10.48 36.65 -4.97
CA ALA A 162 10.80 37.33 -6.22
C ALA A 162 12.16 38.02 -6.07
N PRO A 163 13.07 37.93 -7.07
CA PRO A 163 14.35 38.61 -6.96
C PRO A 163 14.06 40.05 -6.55
N VAL A 164 14.69 40.47 -5.46
CA VAL A 164 14.58 41.81 -4.88
C VAL A 164 15.17 42.78 -5.92
N GLN A 165 14.41 43.08 -6.96
CA GLN A 165 14.76 43.98 -8.05
C GLN A 165 13.62 44.98 -8.31
N ARG A 166 12.93 45.38 -7.23
CA ARG A 166 12.12 46.60 -7.19
C ARG A 166 12.32 47.34 -5.87
N LEU A 167 13.53 47.81 -5.65
CA LEU A 167 13.82 48.88 -4.70
C LEU A 167 14.78 49.89 -5.34
N HIS A 168 14.36 50.53 -6.44
CA HIS A 168 15.03 51.71 -6.98
C HIS A 168 14.14 52.97 -6.98
N ASP A 169 12.98 52.93 -6.33
CA ASP A 169 12.07 54.08 -6.20
C ASP A 169 11.58 54.33 -4.76
N ILE A 170 12.43 54.06 -3.75
CA ILE A 170 12.21 54.66 -2.43
C ILE A 170 13.03 55.95 -2.38
N ARG A 171 12.37 57.08 -2.65
CA ARG A 171 12.87 58.40 -2.26
C ARG A 171 12.53 58.58 -0.77
N GLN A 172 13.54 58.81 0.07
CA GLN A 172 13.30 59.34 1.42
C GLN A 172 12.60 60.69 1.28
N ALA A 173 11.49 60.86 1.99
CA ALA A 173 10.83 62.14 2.14
C ALA A 173 11.62 63.00 3.14
N GLU A 174 11.60 64.32 2.96
CA GLU A 174 12.38 65.34 3.69
C GLU A 174 12.14 65.42 5.21
N SER A 175 11.46 64.46 5.82
CA SER A 175 11.07 64.48 7.23
C SER A 175 11.59 63.31 8.08
N GLU A 176 12.54 62.50 7.59
CA GLU A 176 13.24 61.54 8.46
C GLU A 176 14.49 62.17 9.08
N PRO A 177 14.59 62.25 10.42
CA PRO A 177 15.81 62.69 11.08
C PRO A 177 16.90 61.61 10.95
N LEU A 178 18.15 62.06 10.78
CA LEU A 178 19.36 61.23 10.68
C LEU A 178 19.64 60.41 11.94
#